data_AF-V4PEQ5-F1
#
_entry.id   AF-V4PEQ5-F1
#
_cell.length_a   1.000
_cell.length_b   1.000
_cell.length_c   1.000
_cell.angle_alpha   90.00
_cell.angle_beta   90.00
_cell.angle_gamma   90.00
#
_symmetry.space_group_name_H-M   'P 1'
#
loop_
_entity.id
_entity.type
_entity.pdbx_description
1 polymer ?
#
loop_
_entity_poly.entity_id
_entity_poly.type
_entity_poly.pdbx_seq_one_letter_code
_entity_poly.pdbx_strand_id
1 'polypeptide(L)'
;PVLAAASNQAGAAPAGGMRSRTGLRDSERAVRPAVTVVPGERILVLGDGEHSYEALLAAEDAEAQGAIAAVQCITRSPAILGAAMQSVSRFSDAYGSGAPCFLYNLLGHRPDRLWIMTEVVKDQQNEARAALSLLGRDIPVEVFGCSYGRGGT
;
A
#
# COMPACT_ATOMS: atom_id res chain seq x y z
N PRO A 1 -0.79 -18.29 -22.89
CA PRO A 1 0.18 -17.84 -21.86
C PRO A 1 0.67 -19.03 -21.03
N VAL A 2 1.97 -19.28 -21.01
CA VAL A 2 2.56 -20.27 -20.09
C VAL A 2 2.57 -19.62 -18.70
N LEU A 3 1.81 -20.19 -17.77
CA LEU A 3 1.82 -19.77 -16.38
C LEU A 3 3.19 -20.10 -15.77
N ALA A 4 3.78 -19.16 -15.02
CA ALA A 4 5.00 -19.44 -14.27
C ALA A 4 4.76 -20.64 -13.35
N ALA A 5 5.75 -21.53 -13.23
CA ALA A 5 5.60 -22.83 -12.55
C ALA A 5 5.10 -22.73 -11.09
N ALA A 6 5.28 -21.57 -10.44
CA ALA A 6 4.83 -21.30 -9.07
C ALA A 6 3.50 -20.52 -8.95
N SER A 7 2.84 -20.18 -10.06
CA SER A 7 1.65 -19.30 -10.07
C SER A 7 0.44 -19.84 -9.30
N ASN A 8 0.36 -21.16 -9.08
CA ASN A 8 -0.71 -21.83 -8.32
C ASN A 8 -0.22 -22.44 -7.00
N GLN A 9 1.01 -22.15 -6.58
CA GLN A 9 1.52 -22.62 -5.28
C GLN A 9 1.10 -21.65 -4.17
N ALA A 10 0.81 -22.18 -2.98
CA ALA A 10 0.66 -21.32 -1.82
C ALA A 10 1.98 -20.57 -1.58
N GLY A 11 1.92 -19.24 -1.52
CA GLY A 11 3.09 -18.45 -1.15
C GLY A 11 3.55 -18.81 0.26
N ALA A 12 4.86 -18.82 0.49
CA ALA A 12 5.40 -18.95 1.84
C ALA A 12 5.15 -17.63 2.59
N ALA A 13 4.32 -17.70 3.63
CA ALA A 13 4.12 -16.58 4.56
C ALA A 13 5.10 -16.71 5.73
N PRO A 14 5.82 -15.64 6.12
CA PRO A 14 6.63 -15.67 7.33
C PRO A 14 5.73 -15.85 8.56
N ALA A 15 6.15 -16.68 9.51
CA ALA A 15 5.40 -16.95 10.74
C ALA A 15 5.11 -15.70 11.60
N GLY A 16 5.89 -14.62 11.41
CA GLY A 16 5.77 -13.36 12.14
C GLY A 16 4.96 -12.25 11.46
N GLY A 17 4.45 -12.45 10.24
CA GLY A 17 3.70 -11.43 9.50
C GLY A 17 2.32 -11.90 9.04
N MET A 18 1.68 -11.13 8.16
CA MET A 18 0.33 -11.37 7.64
C MET A 18 -0.76 -11.37 8.72
N ARG A 19 -0.56 -10.62 9.81
CA ARG A 19 -1.54 -10.60 10.91
C ARG A 19 -2.83 -9.88 10.54
N SER A 20 -2.81 -9.04 9.50
CA SER A 20 -4.00 -8.49 8.84
C SER A 20 -4.90 -9.56 8.19
N ARG A 21 -4.44 -10.82 8.06
CA ARG A 21 -5.17 -11.93 7.42
C ARG A 21 -5.78 -12.94 8.39
N THR A 22 -5.76 -12.66 9.70
CA THR A 22 -6.20 -13.60 10.75
C THR A 22 -7.73 -13.70 10.90
N GLY A 23 -8.49 -12.90 10.16
CA GLY A 23 -9.95 -12.79 10.27
C GLY A 23 -10.41 -11.99 11.48
N LEU A 24 -11.73 -11.91 11.70
CA LEU A 24 -12.37 -11.09 12.74
C LEU A 24 -12.22 -11.66 14.18
N ARG A 25 -10.98 -11.82 14.66
CA ARG A 25 -10.73 -12.34 16.02
C ARG A 25 -10.37 -11.25 17.05
N ASP A 26 -9.93 -10.09 16.59
CA ASP A 26 -9.52 -8.93 17.40
C ASP A 26 -9.84 -7.63 16.62
N SER A 27 -9.46 -6.46 17.17
CA SER A 27 -9.59 -5.15 16.50
C SER A 27 -8.98 -5.18 15.10
N GLU A 28 -9.74 -4.70 14.11
CA GLU A 28 -9.31 -4.60 12.72
C GLU A 28 -8.31 -3.46 12.48
N ARG A 29 -8.31 -2.43 13.34
CA ARG A 29 -7.39 -1.28 13.27
C ARG A 29 -6.00 -1.67 13.76
N ALA A 30 -4.98 -1.31 12.99
CA ALA A 30 -3.58 -1.48 13.37
C ALA A 30 -3.13 -0.43 14.40
N VAL A 31 -2.10 -0.78 15.18
CA VAL A 31 -1.28 0.23 15.86
C VAL A 31 -0.26 0.77 14.86
N ARG A 32 -0.32 2.07 14.58
CA ARG A 32 0.60 2.80 13.70
C ARG A 32 0.86 4.22 14.24
N PRO A 33 1.91 4.92 13.77
CA PRO A 33 2.09 6.34 14.05
C PRO A 33 0.87 7.18 13.62
N ALA A 34 0.62 8.26 14.36
CA ALA A 34 -0.37 9.26 13.97
C ALA A 34 0.04 9.91 12.64
N VAL A 35 -0.96 10.24 11.82
CA VAL A 35 -0.76 10.94 10.55
C VAL A 35 -1.08 12.42 10.71
N THR A 36 -0.34 13.26 10.00
CA THR A 36 -0.53 14.72 10.02
C THR A 36 -0.57 15.28 8.61
N VAL A 37 -1.49 16.19 8.35
CA VAL A 37 -1.69 16.80 7.03
C VAL A 37 -1.78 18.31 7.09
N VAL A 38 -1.56 18.95 5.93
CA VAL A 38 -1.96 20.33 5.71
C VAL A 38 -3.39 20.35 5.14
N PRO A 39 -4.30 21.21 5.64
CA PRO A 39 -5.64 21.33 5.03
C PRO A 39 -5.56 21.63 3.53
N GLY A 40 -6.36 20.91 2.73
CA GLY A 40 -6.38 20.98 1.28
C GLY A 40 -5.30 20.16 0.55
N GLU A 41 -4.39 19.52 1.28
CA GLU A 41 -3.36 18.64 0.70
C GLU A 41 -3.99 17.36 0.11
N ARG A 42 -3.60 16.98 -1.11
CA ARG A 42 -4.03 15.72 -1.73
C ARG A 42 -3.12 14.58 -1.30
N ILE A 43 -3.64 13.65 -0.51
CA ILE A 43 -2.91 12.47 -0.06
C ILE A 43 -3.37 11.24 -0.84
N LEU A 44 -2.44 10.53 -1.48
CA LEU A 44 -2.70 9.17 -1.94
C LEU A 44 -2.22 8.19 -0.87
N VAL A 45 -3.14 7.37 -0.35
CA VAL A 45 -2.85 6.36 0.67
C VAL A 45 -2.89 4.98 0.03
N LEU A 46 -1.77 4.27 0.12
CA LEU A 46 -1.60 2.92 -0.43
C LEU A 46 -1.65 1.88 0.68
N GLY A 47 -2.50 0.86 0.51
CA GLY A 47 -2.38 -0.39 1.25
C GLY A 47 -1.41 -1.34 0.54
N ASP A 48 -0.37 -1.82 1.22
CA ASP A 48 0.54 -2.83 0.69
C ASP A 48 0.00 -4.25 0.97
N GLY A 49 -0.37 -4.97 -0.08
CA GLY A 49 -1.04 -6.27 0.02
C GLY A 49 -2.39 -6.16 0.73
N GLU A 50 -2.55 -6.86 1.85
CA GLU A 50 -3.83 -6.97 2.58
C GLU A 50 -4.09 -5.79 3.54
N HIS A 51 -3.35 -4.68 3.41
CA HIS A 51 -3.41 -3.50 4.28
C HIS A 51 -4.42 -2.44 3.83
N SER A 52 -5.36 -2.79 2.94
CA SER A 52 -6.29 -1.82 2.36
C SER A 52 -7.24 -1.21 3.41
N TYR A 53 -7.61 -1.96 4.46
CA TYR A 53 -8.43 -1.43 5.55
C TYR A 53 -7.70 -0.34 6.34
N GLU A 54 -6.43 -0.55 6.70
CA GLU A 54 -5.66 0.48 7.40
C GLU A 54 -5.37 1.70 6.51
N ALA A 55 -5.22 1.50 5.20
CA ALA A 55 -5.14 2.61 4.24
C ALA A 55 -6.43 3.45 4.22
N LEU A 56 -7.60 2.81 4.32
CA LEU A 56 -8.88 3.52 4.47
C LEU A 56 -8.92 4.33 5.77
N LEU A 57 -8.56 3.73 6.90
CA LEU A 57 -8.56 4.42 8.20
C LEU A 57 -7.59 5.61 8.23
N ALA A 58 -6.41 5.48 7.61
CA ALA A 58 -5.46 6.59 7.50
C ALA A 58 -5.96 7.71 6.58
N ALA A 59 -6.71 7.36 5.52
CA ALA A 59 -7.37 8.35 4.67
C ALA A 59 -8.48 9.10 5.43
N GLU A 60 -9.31 8.40 6.21
CA GLU A 60 -10.32 9.02 7.07
C GLU A 60 -9.69 9.97 8.10
N ASP A 61 -8.59 9.55 8.76
CA ASP A 61 -7.86 10.41 9.70
C ASP A 61 -7.28 11.66 9.00
N ALA A 62 -6.90 11.57 7.73
CA ALA A 62 -6.42 12.70 6.94
C ALA A 62 -7.56 13.64 6.54
N GLU A 63 -8.69 13.12 6.09
CA GLU A 63 -9.87 13.92 5.73
C GLU A 63 -10.46 14.64 6.96
N ALA A 64 -10.45 14.00 8.13
CA ALA A 64 -10.83 14.63 9.40
C ALA A 64 -9.96 15.84 9.77
N GLN A 65 -8.73 15.90 9.24
CA GLN A 65 -7.80 17.03 9.38
C GLN A 65 -7.87 18.03 8.21
N GLY A 66 -8.77 17.81 7.24
CA GLY A 66 -9.03 18.71 6.11
C GLY A 66 -8.25 18.41 4.84
N ALA A 67 -7.57 17.26 4.73
CA ALA A 67 -6.97 16.82 3.47
C ALA A 67 -8.01 16.30 2.47
N ILE A 68 -7.56 16.05 1.24
CA ILE A 68 -8.33 15.39 0.16
C ILE A 68 -7.68 14.03 -0.10
N ALA A 69 -8.22 12.96 0.47
CA ALA A 69 -7.58 11.65 0.41
C ALA A 69 -8.10 10.80 -0.77
N ALA A 70 -7.24 9.93 -1.29
CA ALA A 70 -7.65 8.81 -2.13
C ALA A 70 -6.97 7.53 -1.65
N VAL A 71 -7.68 6.40 -1.73
CA VAL A 71 -7.18 5.10 -1.32
C VAL A 71 -6.91 4.24 -2.55
N GLN A 72 -5.76 3.58 -2.57
CA GLN A 72 -5.42 2.56 -3.55
C GLN A 72 -4.62 1.44 -2.89
N CYS A 73 -4.26 0.40 -3.63
CA CYS A 73 -3.43 -0.69 -3.14
C CYS A 73 -2.30 -1.05 -4.12
N ILE A 74 -1.23 -1.57 -3.54
CA ILE A 74 -0.20 -2.32 -4.26
C ILE A 74 -0.72 -3.75 -4.39
N THR A 75 -1.10 -4.16 -5.61
CA THR A 75 -1.83 -5.41 -5.86
C THR A 75 -0.99 -6.46 -6.56
N ARG A 76 -1.23 -7.74 -6.26
CA ARG A 76 -0.68 -8.88 -7.00
C ARG A 76 -1.47 -9.24 -8.26
N SER A 77 -2.65 -8.64 -8.45
CA SER A 77 -3.52 -8.95 -9.59
C SER A 77 -3.08 -8.14 -10.82
N PRO A 78 -2.57 -8.79 -11.88
CA PRO A 78 -2.20 -8.09 -13.09
C PRO A 78 -3.44 -7.61 -13.84
N ALA A 79 -3.48 -6.32 -14.18
CA ALA A 79 -4.40 -5.72 -15.11
C ALA A 79 -3.69 -5.31 -16.41
N ILE A 80 -4.41 -5.40 -17.53
CA ILE A 80 -3.95 -4.96 -18.85
C ILE A 80 -4.03 -3.42 -18.90
N LEU A 81 -2.99 -2.77 -19.43
CA LEU A 81 -3.02 -1.34 -19.72
C LEU A 81 -3.94 -1.03 -20.91
N GLY A 82 -4.69 0.06 -20.79
CA GLY A 82 -5.68 0.50 -21.76
C GLY A 82 -6.91 1.10 -21.09
N ALA A 83 -7.70 1.85 -21.86
CA ALA A 83 -8.91 2.53 -21.41
C ALA A 83 -8.71 3.34 -20.11
N ALA A 84 -9.14 2.83 -18.96
CA ALA A 84 -9.00 3.54 -17.68
C ALA A 84 -7.60 3.40 -17.05
N MET A 85 -6.83 2.35 -17.39
CA MET A 85 -5.50 2.08 -16.81
C MET A 85 -4.41 2.60 -17.74
N GLN A 86 -3.82 3.74 -17.38
CA GLN A 86 -2.90 4.51 -18.22
C GLN A 86 -1.43 4.32 -17.84
N SER A 87 -1.14 3.96 -16.59
CA SER A 87 0.23 3.67 -16.14
C SER A 87 0.28 2.47 -15.19
N VAL A 88 1.43 1.82 -15.12
CA VAL A 88 1.74 0.76 -14.16
C VAL A 88 3.13 0.97 -13.58
N SER A 89 3.23 0.89 -12.26
CA SER A 89 4.46 0.85 -11.49
C SER A 89 4.61 -0.54 -10.87
N ARG A 90 5.85 -1.04 -10.77
CA ARG A 90 6.14 -2.36 -10.19
C ARG A 90 6.77 -2.18 -8.81
N PHE A 91 6.37 -3.06 -7.90
CA PHE A 91 6.86 -3.14 -6.53
C PHE A 91 7.31 -4.57 -6.23
N SER A 92 8.23 -4.72 -5.29
CA SER A 92 8.59 -6.00 -4.72
C SER A 92 7.54 -6.43 -3.69
N ASP A 93 7.27 -7.73 -3.59
CA ASP A 93 6.41 -8.25 -2.53
C ASP A 93 7.09 -8.11 -1.15
N ALA A 94 6.44 -7.36 -0.26
CA ALA A 94 6.89 -7.13 1.10
C ALA A 94 7.07 -8.44 1.90
N TYR A 95 6.36 -9.51 1.55
CA TYR A 95 6.48 -10.80 2.24
C TYR A 95 7.53 -11.75 1.66
N GLY A 96 8.16 -11.39 0.54
CA GLY A 96 9.24 -12.18 -0.06
C GLY A 96 8.78 -13.45 -0.78
N SER A 97 7.50 -13.54 -1.19
CA SER A 97 6.99 -14.65 -2.00
C SER A 97 7.50 -14.66 -3.45
N GLY A 98 8.09 -13.54 -3.89
CA GLY A 98 8.52 -13.34 -5.28
C GLY A 98 7.37 -13.04 -6.25
N ALA A 99 6.14 -12.90 -5.74
CA ALA A 99 5.01 -12.48 -6.57
C ALA A 99 5.20 -11.03 -7.06
N PRO A 100 4.96 -10.75 -8.35
CA PRO A 100 5.02 -9.39 -8.85
C PRO A 100 3.88 -8.56 -8.25
N CYS A 101 4.20 -7.34 -7.84
CA CYS A 101 3.23 -6.38 -7.32
C CYS A 101 3.14 -5.15 -8.23
N PHE A 102 1.93 -4.61 -8.38
CA PHE A 102 1.59 -3.58 -9.34
C PHE A 102 0.82 -2.43 -8.68
N LEU A 103 1.07 -1.21 -9.14
CA LEU A 103 0.28 -0.03 -8.83
C LEU A 103 -0.10 0.68 -10.12
N TYR A 104 -1.39 0.91 -10.33
CA TYR A 104 -1.90 1.50 -11.56
C TYR A 104 -2.25 2.97 -11.37
N ASN A 105 -2.04 3.83 -12.37
CA ASN A 105 -2.45 5.23 -12.31
C ASN A 105 -1.97 5.98 -11.05
N LEU A 106 -0.71 5.78 -10.62
CA LEU A 106 -0.15 6.39 -9.40
C LEU A 106 -0.39 7.91 -9.28
N LEU A 107 -0.45 8.62 -10.40
CA LEU A 107 -0.68 10.07 -10.44
C LEU A 107 -2.14 10.47 -10.74
N GLY A 108 -3.07 9.51 -10.80
CA GLY A 108 -4.47 9.74 -11.15
C GLY A 108 -5.17 10.71 -10.20
N HIS A 109 -4.86 10.65 -8.90
CA HIS A 109 -5.35 11.57 -7.86
C HIS A 109 -4.60 12.91 -7.82
N ARG A 110 -3.53 13.08 -8.62
CA ARG A 110 -2.60 14.21 -8.54
C ARG A 110 -2.13 14.48 -7.09
N PRO A 111 -1.60 13.45 -6.39
CA PRO A 111 -1.23 13.60 -4.99
C PRO A 111 -0.11 14.62 -4.83
N ASP A 112 -0.20 15.39 -3.74
CA ASP A 112 0.88 16.24 -3.23
C ASP A 112 1.83 15.43 -2.35
N ARG A 113 1.35 14.32 -1.76
CA ARG A 113 2.11 13.38 -0.92
C ARG A 113 1.56 11.96 -1.01
N LEU A 114 2.45 10.97 -0.85
CA LEU A 114 2.14 9.54 -0.91
C LEU A 114 2.40 8.87 0.45
N TRP A 115 1.42 8.11 0.94
CA TRP A 115 1.57 7.27 2.13
C TRP A 115 1.42 5.80 1.80
N ILE A 116 2.20 4.94 2.47
CA ILE A 116 2.14 3.49 2.32
C ILE A 116 1.91 2.85 3.68
N MET A 117 0.76 2.22 3.87
CA MET A 117 0.44 1.40 5.04
C MET A 117 0.92 -0.03 4.81
N THR A 118 1.80 -0.53 5.67
CA THR A 118 2.37 -1.88 5.54
C THR A 118 2.72 -2.48 6.90
N GLU A 119 2.53 -3.79 7.05
CA GLU A 119 3.02 -4.53 8.23
C GLU A 119 4.52 -4.78 8.18
N VAL A 120 5.10 -4.93 6.98
CA VAL A 120 6.51 -5.26 6.80
C VAL A 120 7.19 -4.15 6.00
N VAL A 121 7.89 -3.26 6.72
CA VAL A 121 8.66 -2.18 6.10
C VAL A 121 9.92 -2.78 5.45
N LYS A 122 10.06 -2.57 4.13
CA LYS A 122 11.21 -2.91 3.29
C LYS A 122 11.53 -1.70 2.39
N ASP A 123 11.60 -1.90 1.08
CA ASP A 123 12.06 -0.90 0.11
C ASP A 123 10.92 -0.10 -0.53
N GLN A 124 9.68 -0.22 -0.03
CA GLN A 124 8.50 0.38 -0.65
C GLN A 124 8.67 1.89 -0.86
N GLN A 125 9.36 2.59 0.05
CA GLN A 125 9.60 4.02 -0.08
C GLN A 125 10.48 4.36 -1.30
N ASN A 126 11.56 3.60 -1.52
CA ASN A 126 12.48 3.84 -2.63
C ASN A 126 11.84 3.39 -3.95
N GLU A 127 11.13 2.28 -3.97
CA GLU A 127 10.38 1.81 -5.14
C GLU A 127 9.31 2.83 -5.57
N ALA A 128 8.60 3.42 -4.61
CA ALA A 128 7.63 4.48 -4.88
C ALA A 128 8.29 5.75 -5.41
N ARG A 129 9.42 6.18 -4.83
CA ARG A 129 10.19 7.33 -5.36
C ARG A 129 10.69 7.07 -6.78
N ALA A 130 11.20 5.87 -7.07
CA ALA A 130 11.62 5.48 -8.40
C ALA A 130 10.44 5.49 -9.39
N ALA A 131 9.29 4.95 -8.98
CA ALA A 131 8.06 4.98 -9.77
C ALA A 131 7.57 6.41 -10.07
N LEU A 132 7.61 7.30 -9.09
CA LEU A 132 7.28 8.72 -9.26
C LEU A 132 8.26 9.40 -10.23
N SER A 133 9.56 9.14 -10.08
CA SER A 133 10.60 9.69 -10.96
C SER A 133 10.40 9.26 -12.41
N LEU A 134 10.04 7.99 -12.67
CA LEU A 134 9.74 7.50 -14.02
C LEU A 134 8.49 8.17 -14.63
N LEU A 135 7.57 8.63 -13.78
CA LEU A 135 6.38 9.39 -14.19
C LEU A 135 6.62 10.91 -14.20
N GLY A 136 7.88 11.37 -14.02
CA GLY A 136 8.25 12.78 -14.05
C GLY A 136 7.74 13.59 -12.85
N ARG A 137 7.59 12.95 -11.69
CA ARG A 137 7.15 13.61 -10.44
C ARG A 137 8.13 13.34 -9.31
N ASP A 138 8.23 14.31 -8.43
CA ASP A 138 8.96 14.22 -7.16
C ASP A 138 8.05 14.80 -6.08
N ILE A 139 7.47 13.91 -5.27
CA ILE A 139 6.59 14.24 -4.16
C ILE A 139 7.03 13.44 -2.93
N PRO A 140 6.77 13.91 -1.70
CA PRO A 140 7.13 13.18 -0.50
C PRO A 140 6.44 11.81 -0.44
N VAL A 141 7.18 10.80 0.02
CA VAL A 141 6.70 9.44 0.24
C VAL A 141 6.99 9.04 1.69
N GLU A 142 5.98 8.60 2.41
CA GLU A 142 6.09 8.12 3.80
C GLU A 142 5.56 6.69 3.92
N VAL A 143 6.22 5.88 4.75
CA VAL A 143 5.83 4.48 5.00
C VAL A 143 5.48 4.35 6.48
N PHE A 144 4.31 3.80 6.75
CA PHE A 144 3.77 3.62 8.08
C PHE A 144 3.72 2.13 8.40
N GLY A 145 4.55 1.73 9.38
CA GLY A 145 4.54 0.39 9.95
C GLY A 145 3.25 0.15 10.74
N CYS A 146 2.49 -0.85 10.33
CA CYS A 146 1.21 -1.24 10.91
C CYS A 146 1.38 -2.54 11.68
N SER A 147 1.08 -2.54 12.97
CA SER A 147 1.15 -3.75 13.79
C SER A 147 -0.22 -4.19 14.26
N TYR A 148 -0.47 -5.51 14.20
CA TYR A 148 -1.73 -6.13 14.60
C TYR A 148 -1.46 -7.12 15.73
N GLY A 149 -2.29 -7.07 16.78
CA GLY A 149 -2.17 -7.93 17.96
C GLY A 149 -2.35 -7.15 19.26
N ARG A 150 -2.72 -7.89 20.31
CA ARG A 150 -3.01 -7.34 21.65
C ARG A 150 -1.85 -6.49 22.17
N GLY A 151 -2.14 -5.23 22.52
CA GLY A 151 -1.43 -4.59 23.63
C GLY A 151 -1.43 -5.58 24.79
N GLY A 152 -0.26 -5.84 25.36
CA GLY A 152 -0.02 -6.97 26.24
C GLY A 152 -1.11 -7.22 27.27
N THR A 153 -1.45 -8.50 27.43
CA THR A 153 -1.92 -9.05 28.70
C THR A 153 -0.86 -10.02 29.18
#